data_AF-A0A7C1Y7T1-F1
#
_entry.id   AF-A0A7C1Y7T1-F1
#
_cell.length_a   1.000
_cell.length_b   1.000
_cell.length_c   1.000
_cell.angle_alpha   90.00
_cell.angle_beta   90.00
_cell.angle_gamma   90.00
#
_symmetry.space_group_name_H-M   'P 1'
#
loop_
_entity.id
_entity.type
_entity.pdbx_description
1 polymer ?
#
loop_
_entity_poly.entity_id
_entity_poly.type
_entity_poly.pdbx_seq_one_letter_code
_entity_poly.pdbx_strand_id
1 'polypeptide(L)'
;MSADSLYDNIRSYLKLTTRVVSKVGSNINVGERFTLRFTGSNSAYAANIVQQPRIVFNNARVYVQGTEYARPVGGPGWHNLPDSVLYPGEASSVDIEFEATGDLGWWADIWSSEHVAKSWIFADLDQDQFFTIRNYQDVYQEIEET
;
A
#
# COMPACT_ATOMS: atom_id res chain seq x y z
N MET A 1 0.26 -26.37 6.78
CA MET A 1 0.53 -24.97 6.37
C MET A 1 1.85 -24.57 7.01
N SER A 2 2.81 -24.03 6.26
CA SER A 2 4.08 -23.55 6.82
C SER A 2 3.97 -22.10 7.27
N ALA A 3 4.86 -21.67 8.17
CA ALA A 3 4.96 -20.26 8.56
C ALA A 3 5.17 -19.35 7.33
N ASP A 4 5.98 -19.80 6.37
CA ASP A 4 6.23 -19.07 5.13
C ASP A 4 4.97 -18.88 4.29
N SER A 5 4.14 -19.93 4.14
CA SER A 5 2.89 -19.83 3.38
C SER A 5 1.87 -18.89 4.03
N LEU A 6 1.85 -18.82 5.37
CA LEU A 6 1.02 -17.88 6.10
C LEU A 6 1.51 -16.45 5.91
N TYR A 7 2.82 -16.24 6.02
CA TYR A 7 3.46 -14.95 5.79
C TYR A 7 3.23 -14.44 4.36
N ASP A 8 3.43 -15.29 3.36
CA ASP A 8 3.21 -14.97 1.94
C ASP A 8 1.76 -14.60 1.66
N ASN A 9 0.82 -15.30 2.29
CA ASN A 9 -0.59 -15.00 2.17
C ASN A 9 -0.92 -13.62 2.78
N ILE A 10 -0.51 -13.38 4.04
CA ILE A 10 -0.79 -12.12 4.74
C ILE A 10 -0.14 -10.93 4.02
N ARG A 11 1.13 -11.02 3.62
CA ARG A 11 1.82 -9.91 2.93
C ARG A 11 1.16 -9.55 1.60
N SER A 12 0.49 -10.50 0.94
CA SER A 12 -0.17 -10.25 -0.35
C SER A 12 -1.35 -9.25 -0.26
N TYR A 13 -1.89 -9.03 0.94
CA TYR A 13 -2.96 -8.07 1.19
C TYR A 13 -2.46 -6.64 1.39
N LEU A 14 -1.20 -6.44 1.79
CA LEU A 14 -0.62 -5.10 1.92
C LEU A 14 -0.05 -4.68 0.56
N LYS A 15 -0.71 -3.73 -0.09
CA LYS A 15 -0.36 -3.28 -1.45
C LYS A 15 0.14 -1.86 -1.44
N LEU A 16 1.08 -1.60 -2.35
CA LEU A 16 1.59 -0.27 -2.65
C LEU A 16 1.33 0.04 -4.12
N THR A 17 0.74 1.19 -4.38
CA THR A 17 0.55 1.74 -5.73
C THR A 17 1.05 3.16 -5.77
N THR A 18 1.51 3.60 -6.95
CA THR A 18 2.10 4.93 -7.11
C THR A 18 1.59 5.57 -8.39
N ARG A 19 1.37 6.88 -8.37
CA ARG A 19 1.05 7.67 -9.57
C ARG A 19 1.56 9.11 -9.48
N VAL A 20 1.81 9.72 -10.63
CA VAL A 20 2.07 11.17 -10.72
C VAL A 20 0.76 11.91 -10.48
N VAL A 21 0.76 12.89 -9.57
CA VAL A 21 -0.42 13.72 -9.25
C VAL A 21 -0.22 15.20 -9.56
N SER A 22 1.03 15.64 -9.73
CA SER A 22 1.36 17.01 -10.12
C SER A 22 2.64 17.01 -10.95
N LYS A 23 2.67 17.79 -12.03
CA LYS A 23 3.83 18.08 -12.88
C LYS A 23 3.61 19.37 -13.67
N VAL A 24 4.69 19.96 -14.18
CA VAL A 24 4.62 21.15 -15.04
C VAL A 24 4.43 20.71 -16.50
N GLY A 25 3.34 21.15 -17.14
CA GLY A 25 3.07 20.79 -18.54
C GLY A 25 2.77 19.31 -18.76
N SER A 26 2.99 18.83 -19.98
CA SER A 26 2.66 17.45 -20.38
C SER A 26 3.74 16.43 -20.02
N ASN A 27 4.99 16.86 -19.88
CA ASN A 27 6.16 16.01 -19.64
C ASN A 27 6.84 16.42 -18.32
N ILE A 28 7.74 15.58 -17.81
CA ILE A 28 8.60 15.94 -16.68
C ILE A 28 9.96 16.23 -17.26
N ASN A 29 10.40 17.49 -17.24
CA ASN A 29 11.71 17.87 -17.75
C ASN A 29 12.77 17.82 -16.65
N VAL A 30 14.04 17.65 -17.03
CA VAL A 30 15.16 17.71 -16.09
C VAL A 30 15.18 19.06 -15.37
N GLY A 31 15.39 19.03 -14.06
CA GLY A 31 15.34 20.21 -13.18
C GLY A 31 13.93 20.60 -12.73
N GLU A 32 12.88 19.99 -13.28
CA GLU A 32 11.52 20.22 -12.82
C GLU A 32 11.17 19.40 -11.59
N ARG A 33 10.20 19.94 -10.84
CA ARG A 33 9.57 19.23 -9.74
C ARG A 33 8.26 18.58 -10.17
N PHE A 34 8.01 17.43 -9.60
CA PHE A 34 6.76 16.70 -9.76
C PHE A 34 6.40 16.01 -8.45
N THR A 35 5.14 15.59 -8.32
CA THR A 35 4.65 14.95 -7.10
C THR A 35 4.16 13.55 -7.42
N LEU A 36 4.69 12.58 -6.68
CA LEU A 36 4.20 11.21 -6.68
C LEU A 36 3.29 11.00 -5.47
N ARG A 37 2.11 10.43 -5.72
CA ARG A 37 1.24 9.90 -4.67
C ARG A 37 1.54 8.42 -4.49
N PHE A 38 1.92 8.05 -3.28
CA PHE A 38 2.08 6.67 -2.85
C PHE A 38 0.85 6.28 -2.04
N THR A 39 0.14 5.25 -2.47
CA THR A 39 -1.07 4.75 -1.81
C THR A 39 -0.80 3.35 -1.29
N GLY A 40 -0.82 3.21 0.03
CA GLY A 40 -0.86 1.93 0.71
C GLY A 40 -2.29 1.46 0.90
N SER A 41 -2.58 0.19 0.63
CA SER A 41 -3.93 -0.36 0.82
C SER A 41 -3.91 -1.76 1.42
N ASN A 42 -4.99 -2.07 2.13
CA ASN A 42 -5.28 -3.39 2.64
C ASN A 42 -6.35 -4.04 1.76
N SER A 43 -5.94 -4.96 0.88
CA SER A 43 -6.86 -5.69 0.01
C SER A 43 -7.41 -6.97 0.62
N ALA A 44 -7.31 -7.16 1.94
CA ALA A 44 -7.99 -8.25 2.63
C ALA A 44 -9.50 -8.14 2.44
N TYR A 45 -10.20 -9.25 2.65
CA TYR A 45 -11.63 -9.40 2.41
C TYR A 45 -12.42 -8.34 3.21
N ALA A 46 -12.94 -7.32 2.52
CA ALA A 46 -13.64 -6.20 3.15
C ALA A 46 -15.02 -6.58 3.73
N ALA A 47 -15.58 -7.71 3.30
CA ALA A 47 -16.84 -8.22 3.81
C ALA A 47 -16.62 -8.82 5.21
N ASN A 48 -17.56 -8.57 6.12
CA ASN A 48 -17.65 -9.21 7.44
C ASN A 48 -17.93 -10.72 7.30
N ILE A 49 -16.99 -11.45 6.69
CA ILE A 49 -17.07 -12.89 6.50
C ILE A 49 -16.82 -13.50 7.87
N VAL A 50 -17.92 -13.96 8.47
CA VAL A 50 -17.86 -14.80 9.68
C VAL A 50 -16.97 -16.00 9.32
N GLN A 51 -16.01 -16.34 10.18
CA GLN A 51 -15.01 -17.41 10.04
C GLN A 51 -13.70 -17.08 9.29
N GLN A 52 -13.45 -15.83 8.91
CA GLN A 52 -12.11 -15.41 8.44
C GLN A 52 -11.36 -14.55 9.46
N PRO A 53 -10.03 -14.68 9.55
CA PRO A 53 -9.22 -13.81 10.40
C PRO A 53 -9.34 -12.37 9.91
N ARG A 54 -9.43 -11.42 10.84
CA ARG A 54 -9.49 -10.01 10.49
C ARG A 54 -8.07 -9.48 10.31
N ILE A 55 -7.69 -9.20 9.07
CA ILE A 55 -6.36 -8.70 8.72
C ILE A 55 -6.38 -7.18 8.79
N VAL A 56 -5.78 -6.61 9.84
CA VAL A 56 -5.64 -5.16 10.02
C VAL A 56 -4.15 -4.83 10.05
N PHE A 57 -3.79 -3.75 9.37
CA PHE A 57 -2.41 -3.26 9.33
C PHE A 57 -2.30 -1.94 10.08
N ASN A 58 -1.45 -1.91 11.11
CA ASN A 58 -1.15 -0.74 11.93
C ASN A 58 0.18 -0.09 11.48
N ASN A 59 0.37 1.18 11.80
CA ASN A 59 1.57 1.97 11.54
C ASN A 59 2.07 1.89 10.08
N ALA A 60 1.14 1.97 9.13
CA ALA A 60 1.46 1.86 7.71
C ALA A 60 2.37 3.02 7.26
N ARG A 61 3.49 2.66 6.62
CA ARG A 61 4.52 3.60 6.17
C ARG A 61 5.15 3.14 4.86
N VAL A 62 5.59 4.10 4.08
CA VAL A 62 6.24 3.87 2.78
C VAL A 62 7.68 4.34 2.87
N TYR A 63 8.63 3.46 2.53
CA TYR A 63 10.00 3.86 2.28
C TYR A 63 10.12 4.28 0.84
N VAL A 64 10.67 5.47 0.61
CA VAL A 64 10.84 6.05 -0.72
C VAL A 64 12.30 6.37 -0.97
N GLN A 65 12.80 5.92 -2.11
CA GLN A 65 14.15 6.18 -2.56
C GLN A 65 14.12 6.66 -4.01
N GLY A 66 14.88 7.71 -4.30
CA GLY A 66 15.11 8.16 -5.66
C GLY A 66 15.93 7.16 -6.49
N THR A 67 16.09 7.47 -7.76
CA THR A 67 16.96 6.76 -8.70
C THR A 67 17.93 7.74 -9.34
N GLU A 68 18.61 7.34 -10.41
CA GLU A 68 19.48 8.21 -11.18
C GLU A 68 18.70 9.32 -11.94
N TYR A 69 17.41 9.10 -12.21
CA TYR A 69 16.57 10.01 -12.98
C TYR A 69 15.85 11.04 -12.12
N ALA A 70 15.50 10.70 -10.88
CA ALA A 70 14.81 11.61 -9.97
C ALA A 70 15.12 11.31 -8.51
N ARG A 71 15.04 12.34 -7.67
CA ARG A 71 15.22 12.23 -6.21
C ARG A 71 14.06 12.85 -5.44
N PRO A 72 13.63 12.27 -4.32
CA PRO A 72 12.70 12.94 -3.42
C PRO A 72 13.37 14.20 -2.83
N VAL A 73 12.66 15.32 -2.82
CA VAL A 73 13.19 16.62 -2.36
C VAL A 73 13.62 16.57 -0.89
N GLY A 74 12.89 15.80 -0.06
CA GLY A 74 13.25 15.56 1.35
C GLY A 74 14.35 14.53 1.58
N GLY A 75 14.94 13.98 0.51
CA GLY A 75 15.83 12.82 0.59
C GLY A 75 15.10 11.48 0.75
N PRO A 76 15.82 10.36 0.61
CA PRO A 76 15.24 9.04 0.79
C PRO A 76 14.87 8.79 2.26
N GLY A 77 13.73 8.16 2.52
CA GLY A 77 13.28 7.96 3.89
C GLY A 77 11.94 7.24 4.03
N TRP A 78 11.58 7.01 5.30
CA TRP A 78 10.27 6.50 5.68
C TRP A 78 9.27 7.66 5.82
N HIS A 79 8.10 7.48 5.22
CA HIS A 79 6.98 8.40 5.29
C HIS A 79 5.77 7.65 5.86
N ASN A 80 5.22 8.14 6.96
CA ASN A 80 3.98 7.59 7.51
C ASN A 80 2.82 7.89 6.56
N LEU A 81 1.91 6.93 6.40
CA LEU A 81 0.62 7.24 5.82
C LEU A 81 -0.21 8.04 6.84
N PRO A 82 -1.07 8.97 6.39
CA PRO A 82 -1.93 9.74 7.28
C PRO A 82 -2.82 8.86 8.17
N ASP A 83 -3.37 7.78 7.61
CA ASP A 83 -4.13 6.81 8.36
C ASP A 83 -3.19 5.76 8.95
N SER A 84 -3.03 5.81 10.26
CA SER A 84 -2.16 4.89 11.01
C SER A 84 -2.69 3.46 11.07
N VAL A 85 -3.95 3.22 10.70
CA VAL A 85 -4.60 1.91 10.68
C VAL A 85 -5.27 1.72 9.32
N LEU A 86 -5.04 0.58 8.68
CA LEU A 86 -5.70 0.17 7.45
C LEU A 86 -6.57 -1.06 7.72
N TYR A 87 -7.87 -0.85 7.88
CA TYR A 87 -8.83 -1.95 7.93
C TYR A 87 -8.99 -2.61 6.55
N PRO A 88 -9.55 -3.84 6.47
CA PRO A 88 -9.84 -4.49 5.21
C PRO A 88 -10.62 -3.59 4.24
N GLY A 89 -10.09 -3.42 3.02
CA GLY A 89 -10.68 -2.58 1.98
C GLY A 89 -10.25 -1.10 2.03
N GLU A 90 -9.54 -0.66 3.07
CA GLU A 90 -9.11 0.73 3.20
C GLU A 90 -7.77 1.00 2.52
N ALA A 91 -7.54 2.27 2.22
CA ALA A 91 -6.32 2.77 1.64
C ALA A 91 -6.00 4.17 2.17
N SER A 92 -4.72 4.46 2.31
CA SER A 92 -4.22 5.78 2.70
C SER A 92 -3.07 6.19 1.79
N SER A 93 -2.86 7.49 1.63
CA SER A 93 -1.89 7.99 0.67
C SER A 93 -1.07 9.16 1.18
N VAL A 94 0.19 9.21 0.79
CA VAL A 94 1.11 10.31 1.02
C VAL A 94 1.63 10.85 -0.31
N ASP A 95 1.69 12.17 -0.41
CA ASP A 95 2.23 12.87 -1.57
C ASP A 95 3.66 13.31 -1.26
N ILE A 96 4.60 12.96 -2.14
CA ILE A 96 6.02 13.27 -1.98
C ILE A 96 6.50 14.00 -3.23
N GLU A 97 7.16 15.15 -3.00
CA GLU A 97 7.77 15.94 -4.04
C GLU A 97 9.11 15.35 -4.47
N PHE A 98 9.33 15.30 -5.79
CA PHE A 98 10.53 14.84 -6.45
C PHE A 98 11.10 15.93 -7.34
N GLU A 99 12.40 15.86 -7.57
CA GLU A 99 13.15 16.64 -8.54
C GLU A 99 13.73 15.69 -9.60
N ALA A 100 13.51 15.98 -10.87
CA ALA A 100 14.13 15.26 -11.98
C ALA A 100 15.59 15.71 -12.14
N THR A 101 16.54 14.78 -12.10
CA THR A 101 17.98 15.07 -12.06
C THR A 101 18.78 14.51 -13.23
N GLY A 102 18.29 13.49 -13.91
CA GLY A 102 18.99 12.82 -15.00
C GLY A 102 18.34 13.12 -16.35
N ASP A 103 19.16 13.42 -17.36
CA ASP A 103 18.71 13.62 -18.73
C ASP A 103 18.57 12.28 -19.46
N LEU A 104 17.42 12.06 -20.07
CA LEU A 104 17.21 10.92 -20.96
C LEU A 104 17.69 11.32 -22.33
N GLY A 105 18.80 10.70 -22.75
CA GLY A 105 19.15 10.71 -24.16
C GLY A 105 17.95 10.25 -25.00
N TRP A 106 17.74 10.95 -26.12
CA TRP A 106 16.78 10.76 -27.22
C TRP A 106 16.38 9.34 -27.69
N TRP A 107 16.95 8.27 -27.11
CA TRP A 107 16.65 6.87 -27.48
C TRP A 107 15.65 6.15 -26.56
N ALA A 108 15.17 6.77 -25.47
CA ALA A 108 14.27 6.12 -24.50
C ALA A 108 12.76 6.21 -24.83
N ASP A 109 12.41 6.67 -26.03
CA ASP A 109 11.08 7.21 -26.34
C ASP A 109 9.97 6.15 -26.61
N ILE A 110 10.21 4.84 -26.43
CA ILE A 110 9.19 3.82 -26.82
C ILE A 110 9.01 2.65 -25.82
N TRP A 111 9.93 2.37 -24.87
CA TRP A 111 9.83 1.10 -24.09
C TRP A 111 10.22 1.11 -22.60
N SER A 112 10.54 2.24 -21.97
CA SER A 112 10.82 2.27 -20.53
C SER A 112 10.00 3.34 -19.83
N SER A 113 8.93 2.94 -19.14
CA SER A 113 8.42 3.74 -18.02
C SER A 113 9.60 3.94 -17.06
N GLU A 114 10.23 5.11 -17.07
CA GLU A 114 11.40 5.40 -16.24
C GLU A 114 11.11 5.08 -14.78
N HIS A 115 11.98 4.25 -14.18
CA HIS A 115 11.89 3.94 -12.77
C HIS A 115 12.39 5.17 -11.99
N VAL A 116 11.53 6.17 -11.79
CA VAL A 116 11.86 7.43 -11.08
C VAL A 116 11.96 7.27 -9.56
N ALA A 117 11.42 6.17 -9.02
CA ALA A 117 11.46 5.86 -7.60
C ALA A 117 11.52 4.35 -7.36
N LYS A 118 12.22 3.96 -6.30
CA LYS A 118 12.06 2.66 -5.64
C LYS A 118 11.26 2.88 -4.37
N SER A 119 10.28 2.01 -4.11
CA SER A 119 9.41 2.16 -2.96
C SER A 119 8.99 0.84 -2.35
N TRP A 120 8.80 0.85 -1.04
CA TRP A 120 8.39 -0.31 -0.24
C TRP A 120 7.34 0.14 0.76
N ILE A 121 6.39 -0.72 1.05
CA ILE A 121 5.42 -0.50 2.12
C ILE A 121 5.74 -1.42 3.29
N PHE A 122 5.57 -0.89 4.50
CA PHE A 122 5.70 -1.62 5.74
C PHE A 122 4.50 -1.28 6.62
N ALA A 123 3.98 -2.29 7.31
CA ALA A 123 2.98 -2.13 8.34
C ALA A 123 3.05 -3.31 9.32
N ASP A 124 2.57 -3.09 10.54
CA ASP A 124 2.48 -4.11 11.58
C ASP A 124 1.14 -4.84 11.46
N LEU A 125 1.14 -6.17 11.43
CA LEU A 125 -0.10 -6.94 11.53
C LEU A 125 -0.67 -6.80 12.94
N ASP A 126 -1.95 -6.45 13.05
CA ASP A 126 -2.68 -6.51 14.32
C ASP A 126 -2.92 -7.98 14.71
N GLN A 127 -2.12 -8.48 15.66
CA GLN A 127 -2.16 -9.88 16.06
C GLN A 127 -3.45 -10.21 16.83
N ASP A 128 -3.96 -9.29 17.63
CA ASP A 128 -5.17 -9.51 18.44
C ASP A 128 -6.39 -9.66 17.52
N GLN A 129 -6.51 -8.82 16.49
CA GLN A 129 -7.54 -8.95 15.47
C GLN A 129 -7.36 -10.22 14.62
N PHE A 130 -6.12 -10.55 14.27
CA PHE A 130 -5.82 -11.71 13.43
C PHE A 130 -6.16 -13.04 14.11
N PHE A 131 -5.84 -13.19 15.40
CA PHE A 131 -6.06 -14.41 16.17
C PHE A 131 -7.43 -14.47 16.88
N THR A 132 -8.32 -13.52 16.61
CA THR A 132 -9.70 -13.57 17.13
C THR A 132 -10.44 -14.76 16.51
N ILE A 133 -10.76 -15.76 17.33
CA ILE A 133 -11.53 -16.93 16.92
C ILE A 133 -13.01 -16.70 17.19
N ARG A 134 -13.84 -16.88 16.15
CA ARG A 134 -15.30 -16.82 16.24
C ARG A 134 -15.86 -18.20 15.97
N ASN A 135 -16.68 -18.71 16.89
CA ASN A 135 -17.46 -19.93 16.67
C ASN A 135 -18.91 -19.56 16.40
N TYR A 136 -19.54 -20.26 15.47
CA TYR A 136 -20.93 -20.05 15.08
C TYR A 136 -21.67 -21.38 15.17
N GLN A 137 -22.88 -21.35 15.72
CA GLN A 137 -23.79 -22.49 15.75
C GLN A 137 -25.20 -22.00 15.45
N ASP A 138 -25.84 -22.63 14.47
CA ASP A 138 -27.28 -22.54 14.31
C ASP A 138 -27.97 -23.34 15.42
N VAL A 139 -28.92 -22.71 16.10
CA VAL A 139 -29.75 -23.35 17.11
C VAL A 139 -31.14 -23.53 16.53
N TYR A 140 -31.62 -24.77 16.51
CA TYR A 140 -32.95 -25.14 16.03
C TYR A 140 -33.76 -25.65 17.21
N GLN A 141 -34.98 -25.15 17.37
CA GLN A 141 -35.94 -25.56 18.39
C GLN A 141 -37.33 -25.57 17.76
N GLU A 142 -38.08 -26.66 17.93
CA GLU A 142 -39.49 -26.71 17.58
C GLU A 142 -40.29 -25.86 18.59
N ILE A 143 -41.14 -24.96 18.09
CA ILE A 143 -42.03 -24.12 18.89
C ILE A 143 -43.44 -24.71 18.76
N GLU A 144 -43.99 -25.23 19.85
CA GLU A 144 -45.35 -25.75 19.91
C GLU A 144 -46.35 -24.62 20.24
N GLU A 145 -47.51 -24.61 19.60
CA GLU A 145 -48.63 -23.72 19.97
C GLU A 145 -49.36 -24.28 21.21
N THR A 146 -49.60 -23.43 22.22
CA THR A 146 -50.36 -23.75 23.45
C THR A 146 -51.86 -23.75 23.25
#